data_AF-A0A1A8LDU1-F1
#
_entry.id   AF-A0A1A8LDU1-F1
#
_cell.length_a   1.000
_cell.length_b   1.000
_cell.length_c   1.000
_cell.angle_alpha   90.00
_cell.angle_beta   90.00
_cell.angle_gamma   90.00
#
_symmetry.space_group_name_H-M   'P 1'
#
loop_
_entity.id
_entity.type
_entity.pdbx_description
1 polymer ?
#
loop_
_entity_poly.entity_id
_entity_poly.type
_entity_poly.pdbx_seq_one_letter_code
_entity_poly.pdbx_strand_id
1 'polypeptide(L)'
;HRDLAARNVLVGENNICKVADFGLARVFMKENENEDEDCVYEPKEGTKFPVKWTAPEAINGNRYTIKSDVWSFGILLYEIMTFGQMPYPGMSNIQAVQWLSKGHRMACPPKCPKVLHDIMLKCWKENESDRPTFETLQWQLEDFFDLDTTAYDDSSQY
;
A
#
# COMPACT_ATOMS: atom_id res chain seq x y z
N HIS A 1 -10.36 -1.47 -0.06
CA HIS A 1 -10.20 -0.01 -0.14
C HIS A 1 -10.08 0.46 -1.58
N ARG A 2 -9.20 -0.16 -2.37
CA ARG A 2 -8.88 0.15 -3.79
C ARG A 2 -8.10 1.44 -4.01
N ASP A 3 -8.04 2.32 -3.01
CA ASP A 3 -7.20 3.53 -3.03
C ASP A 3 -6.49 3.77 -1.68
N LEU A 4 -5.85 2.75 -1.11
CA LEU A 4 -5.16 2.92 0.17
C LEU A 4 -3.82 3.64 -0.05
N ALA A 5 -3.68 4.84 0.50
CA ALA A 5 -2.51 5.70 0.34
C ALA A 5 -2.46 6.74 1.47
N ALA A 6 -1.31 7.39 1.70
CA ALA A 6 -1.16 8.37 2.77
C ALA A 6 -2.16 9.54 2.66
N ARG A 7 -2.45 10.00 1.43
CA ARG A 7 -3.48 11.04 1.15
C ARG A 7 -4.88 10.69 1.64
N ASN A 8 -5.17 9.40 1.82
CA ASN A 8 -6.47 8.86 2.23
C ASN A 8 -6.43 8.35 3.69
N VAL A 9 -5.43 8.74 4.46
CA VAL A 9 -5.34 8.52 5.90
C VAL A 9 -5.41 9.88 6.61
N LEU A 10 -6.46 10.08 7.40
CA LEU A 10 -6.65 11.30 8.19
C LEU A 10 -5.99 11.16 9.55
N VAL A 11 -5.31 12.21 10.00
CA VAL A 11 -4.67 12.26 11.32
C VAL A 11 -5.49 13.18 12.22
N GLY A 12 -5.95 12.64 13.34
CA GLY A 12 -6.68 13.37 14.37
C GLY A 12 -5.83 13.69 15.60
N GLU A 13 -6.50 14.06 16.69
CA GLU A 13 -5.86 14.26 17.99
C GLU A 13 -5.17 12.96 18.48
N ASN A 14 -4.10 13.13 19.27
CA ASN A 14 -3.30 12.03 19.81
C ASN A 14 -2.73 11.07 18.75
N ASN A 15 -2.40 11.59 17.56
CA ASN A 15 -1.89 10.81 16.42
C ASN A 15 -2.81 9.66 15.99
N ILE A 16 -4.12 9.76 16.27
CA ILE A 16 -5.09 8.76 15.83
C ILE A 16 -5.26 8.87 14.32
N CYS A 17 -4.84 7.83 13.60
CA CYS A 17 -4.99 7.71 12.16
C CYS A 17 -6.28 6.97 11.79
N LYS A 18 -7.04 7.51 10.82
CA LYS A 18 -8.27 6.88 10.30
C LYS A 18 -8.23 6.80 8.78
N VAL A 19 -8.49 5.62 8.25
CA VAL A 19 -8.63 5.40 6.80
C VAL A 19 -9.91 6.07 6.31
N ALA A 20 -9.80 6.85 5.24
CA ALA A 20 -10.88 7.62 4.63
C ALA A 20 -10.93 7.40 3.11
N ASP A 21 -11.95 7.96 2.47
CA ASP A 21 -12.15 7.93 1.02
C ASP A 21 -12.20 6.52 0.39
N PHE A 22 -13.22 5.77 0.77
CA PHE A 22 -13.63 4.53 0.10
C PHE A 22 -14.35 4.82 -1.25
N GLY A 23 -14.17 6.00 -1.86
CA GLY A 23 -14.89 6.45 -3.06
C GLY A 23 -14.73 5.51 -4.24
N LEU A 24 -13.50 5.02 -4.49
CA LEU A 24 -13.24 3.99 -5.51
C LEU A 24 -13.80 2.61 -5.14
N ALA A 25 -14.14 2.34 -3.88
CA ALA A 25 -14.82 1.08 -3.54
C ALA A 25 -16.30 1.11 -3.94
N ARG A 26 -16.93 2.30 -3.96
CA ARG A 26 -18.40 2.47 -4.16
C ARG A 26 -18.85 2.55 -5.61
N VAL A 27 -18.05 3.13 -6.50
CA VAL A 27 -18.44 3.32 -7.92
C VAL A 27 -18.57 1.98 -8.65
N PHE A 28 -17.67 1.04 -8.38
CA PHE A 28 -17.64 -0.25 -9.08
C PHE A 28 -18.60 -1.30 -8.52
N MET A 29 -19.11 -1.16 -7.29
CA MET A 29 -20.18 -2.04 -6.80
C MET A 29 -21.46 -1.91 -7.64
N LYS A 30 -21.66 -0.76 -8.32
CA LYS A 30 -22.81 -0.54 -9.22
C LYS A 30 -22.59 -1.05 -10.63
N GLU A 31 -21.35 -1.22 -11.07
CA GLU A 31 -21.02 -1.68 -12.43
C GLU A 31 -20.97 -3.23 -12.51
N ASN A 32 -20.74 -3.90 -11.38
CA ASN A 32 -20.75 -5.36 -11.26
C ASN A 32 -22.15 -6.01 -11.21
N GLU A 33 -23.24 -5.26 -11.40
CA GLU A 33 -24.59 -5.84 -11.59
C GLU A 33 -24.83 -6.30 -13.03
N ASN A 34 -23.95 -5.94 -13.97
CA ASN A 34 -23.95 -6.47 -15.33
C ASN A 34 -22.74 -7.38 -15.48
N GLU A 35 -22.94 -8.65 -15.12
CA GLU A 35 -22.07 -9.75 -15.53
C GLU A 35 -22.13 -9.82 -17.05
N ASP A 36 -21.13 -9.27 -17.74
CA ASP A 36 -20.56 -9.73 -19.01
C ASP A 36 -19.68 -8.64 -19.62
N GLU A 37 -18.52 -9.07 -20.14
CA GLU A 37 -17.52 -8.32 -20.92
C GLU A 37 -16.34 -7.72 -20.14
N ASP A 38 -15.14 -8.02 -20.67
CA ASP A 38 -13.82 -7.57 -20.28
C ASP A 38 -13.76 -6.03 -20.13
N CYS A 39 -14.10 -5.53 -18.94
CA CYS A 39 -14.10 -4.10 -18.65
C CYS A 39 -12.67 -3.61 -18.43
N VAL A 40 -11.97 -3.30 -19.54
CA VAL A 40 -10.82 -2.41 -19.54
C VAL A 40 -11.29 -1.07 -18.97
N TYR A 41 -10.78 -0.69 -17.80
CA TYR A 41 -11.05 0.61 -17.21
C TYR A 41 -10.48 1.71 -18.11
N GLU A 42 -11.33 2.40 -18.86
CA GLU A 42 -11.03 3.72 -19.40
C GLU A 42 -11.39 4.78 -18.34
N PRO A 43 -10.42 5.56 -17.83
CA PRO A 43 -10.70 6.60 -16.85
C PRO A 43 -11.69 7.60 -17.45
N LYS A 44 -12.83 7.83 -16.78
CA LYS A 44 -13.67 9.00 -17.04
C LYS A 44 -12.80 10.26 -16.91
N GLU A 45 -12.89 11.16 -17.88
CA GLU A 45 -12.16 12.44 -17.89
C GLU A 45 -12.25 13.09 -16.51
N GLY A 46 -11.11 13.21 -15.83
CA GLY A 46 -10.98 13.83 -14.50
C GLY A 46 -10.64 12.90 -13.33
N THR A 47 -10.86 11.58 -13.44
CA THR A 47 -10.54 10.63 -12.35
C THR A 47 -9.13 10.07 -12.52
N LYS A 48 -8.16 10.56 -11.74
CA LYS A 48 -6.76 10.10 -11.80
C LYS A 48 -6.61 8.76 -11.07
N PHE A 49 -6.42 7.68 -11.83
CA PHE A 49 -6.16 6.35 -11.28
C PHE A 49 -4.78 6.28 -10.57
N PRO A 50 -4.70 5.74 -9.33
CA PRO A 50 -3.50 5.79 -8.52
C PRO A 50 -2.50 4.66 -8.85
N VAL A 51 -2.05 4.56 -10.11
CA VAL A 51 -1.23 3.44 -10.64
C VAL A 51 -0.11 2.99 -9.69
N LYS A 52 0.62 3.92 -9.09
CA LYS A 52 1.78 3.62 -8.24
C LYS A 52 1.43 2.99 -6.88
N TRP A 53 0.18 3.02 -6.47
CA TRP A 53 -0.30 2.37 -5.25
C TRP A 53 -1.01 1.04 -5.54
N THR A 54 -1.36 0.80 -6.80
CA THR A 54 -2.16 -0.35 -7.20
C THR A 54 -1.30 -1.60 -7.40
N ALA A 55 -1.80 -2.74 -6.94
CA ALA A 55 -1.15 -4.02 -7.15
C ALA A 55 -1.13 -4.44 -8.64
N PRO A 56 -0.12 -5.17 -9.13
CA PRO A 56 0.00 -5.55 -10.54
C PRO A 56 -1.23 -6.27 -11.10
N GLU A 57 -1.83 -7.19 -10.33
CA GLU A 57 -3.02 -7.93 -10.73
C GLU A 57 -4.26 -7.03 -10.85
N ALA A 58 -4.34 -6.00 -10.02
CA ALA A 58 -5.42 -5.02 -10.06
C ALA A 58 -5.26 -4.04 -11.23
N ILE A 59 -4.02 -3.71 -11.62
CA ILE A 59 -3.74 -2.92 -12.84
C ILE A 59 -4.07 -3.72 -14.10
N ASN A 60 -3.62 -4.97 -14.18
CA ASN A 60 -3.68 -5.75 -15.42
C ASN A 60 -5.04 -6.40 -15.69
N GLY A 61 -5.76 -6.80 -14.63
CA GLY A 61 -7.00 -7.56 -14.77
C GLY A 61 -8.19 -6.95 -14.02
N ASN A 62 -8.07 -5.72 -13.51
CA ASN A 62 -9.11 -5.06 -12.71
C ASN A 62 -9.53 -5.88 -11.45
N ARG A 63 -8.64 -6.78 -10.98
CA ARG A 63 -8.90 -7.71 -9.87
C ARG A 63 -8.56 -7.07 -8.53
N TYR A 64 -9.51 -6.34 -7.95
CA TYR A 64 -9.36 -5.77 -6.61
C TYR A 64 -9.79 -6.75 -5.51
N THR A 65 -8.85 -7.09 -4.65
CA THR A 65 -9.07 -7.95 -3.48
C THR A 65 -8.53 -7.28 -2.22
N ILE A 66 -8.81 -7.85 -1.04
CA ILE A 66 -8.13 -7.43 0.20
C ILE A 66 -6.60 -7.58 0.05
N LYS A 67 -6.12 -8.55 -0.73
CA LYS A 67 -4.68 -8.73 -0.99
C LYS A 67 -4.09 -7.65 -1.89
N SER A 68 -4.89 -7.06 -2.78
CA SER A 68 -4.50 -5.85 -3.50
C SER A 68 -4.40 -4.63 -2.57
N ASP A 69 -5.27 -4.52 -1.55
CA ASP A 69 -5.14 -3.47 -0.52
C ASP A 69 -3.89 -3.67 0.34
N VAL A 70 -3.49 -4.92 0.62
CA VAL A 70 -2.24 -5.24 1.34
C VAL A 70 -1.01 -4.75 0.55
N TRP A 71 -1.02 -4.86 -0.78
CA TRP A 71 0.04 -4.27 -1.60
C TRP A 71 0.10 -2.75 -1.41
N SER A 72 -1.05 -2.09 -1.52
CA SER A 72 -1.18 -0.63 -1.33
C SER A 72 -0.74 -0.21 0.07
N PHE A 73 -0.99 -1.03 1.10
CA PHE A 73 -0.49 -0.80 2.46
C PHE A 73 1.04 -0.84 2.53
N GLY A 74 1.70 -1.75 1.80
CA GLY A 74 3.16 -1.73 1.68
C GLY A 74 3.68 -0.42 1.08
N ILE A 75 2.98 0.14 0.07
CA ILE A 75 3.30 1.45 -0.50
C ILE A 75 3.05 2.58 0.52
N LEU A 76 1.98 2.52 1.31
CA LEU A 76 1.71 3.45 2.40
C LEU A 76 2.84 3.45 3.45
N LEU A 77 3.36 2.28 3.84
CA LEU A 77 4.51 2.19 4.75
C LEU A 77 5.75 2.87 4.14
N TYR A 78 5.98 2.72 2.84
CA TYR A 78 7.05 3.44 2.14
C TYR A 78 6.83 4.96 2.21
N GLU A 79 5.60 5.45 1.98
CA GLU A 79 5.28 6.88 2.11
C GLU A 79 5.59 7.39 3.53
N ILE A 80 5.18 6.65 4.56
CA ILE A 80 5.44 7.00 5.97
C ILE A 80 6.95 7.13 6.22
N MET A 81 7.73 6.14 5.79
CA MET A 81 9.18 6.11 6.00
C MET A 81 9.98 7.12 5.19
N THR A 82 9.36 7.68 4.14
CA THR A 82 9.98 8.69 3.28
C THR A 82 9.34 10.07 3.44
N PHE A 83 8.55 10.27 4.49
CA PHE A 83 7.87 11.54 4.79
C PHE A 83 7.00 12.03 3.61
N GLY A 84 6.28 11.11 2.97
CA GLY A 84 5.35 11.38 1.87
C GLY A 84 5.98 11.44 0.48
N GLN A 85 7.18 10.85 0.30
CA GLN A 85 7.79 10.81 -1.03
C GLN A 85 6.94 9.99 -2.01
N MET A 86 6.84 10.48 -3.26
CA MET A 86 6.21 9.76 -4.36
C MET A 86 6.84 8.36 -4.55
N PRO A 87 6.05 7.27 -4.56
CA PRO A 87 6.55 5.93 -4.84
C PRO A 87 7.23 5.83 -6.22
N TYR A 88 8.21 4.94 -6.34
CA TYR A 88 9.02 4.77 -7.56
C TYR A 88 9.60 6.10 -8.05
N PRO A 89 10.51 6.73 -7.29
CA PRO A 89 11.03 8.06 -7.61
C PRO A 89 11.72 8.07 -8.98
N GLY A 90 11.44 9.11 -9.76
CA GLY A 90 11.99 9.26 -11.12
C GLY A 90 11.33 8.39 -12.19
N MET A 91 10.36 7.52 -11.84
CA MET A 91 9.63 6.71 -12.80
C MET A 91 8.25 7.29 -13.12
N SER A 92 7.85 7.26 -14.38
CA SER A 92 6.46 7.44 -14.81
C SER A 92 5.60 6.22 -14.41
N ASN A 93 4.28 6.33 -14.53
CA ASN A 93 3.37 5.22 -14.24
C ASN A 93 3.68 3.98 -15.10
N ILE A 94 3.90 4.18 -16.41
CA ILE A 94 4.22 3.08 -17.34
C ILE A 94 5.56 2.43 -16.98
N GLN A 95 6.57 3.24 -16.64
CA GLN A 95 7.88 2.74 -16.23
C GLN A 95 7.79 1.92 -14.94
N ALA A 96 7.02 2.37 -13.95
CA ALA A 96 6.83 1.65 -12.70
C ALA A 96 6.19 0.27 -12.94
N VAL A 97 5.13 0.21 -13.76
CA VAL A 97 4.46 -1.06 -14.12
C VAL A 97 5.43 -2.03 -14.82
N GLN A 98 6.16 -1.55 -15.83
CA GLN A 98 7.16 -2.37 -16.55
C GLN A 98 8.33 -2.81 -15.67
N TRP A 99 8.68 -2.03 -14.66
CA TRP A 99 9.76 -2.36 -13.74
C TRP A 99 9.33 -3.41 -12.73
N LEU A 100 8.10 -3.30 -12.20
CA LEU A 100 7.48 -4.27 -11.31
C LEU A 100 7.25 -5.63 -11.97
N SER A 101 6.85 -5.66 -13.25
CA SER A 101 6.62 -6.91 -13.99
C SER A 101 7.90 -7.73 -14.21
N LYS A 102 9.07 -7.12 -14.05
CA LYS A 102 10.38 -7.79 -14.05
C LYS A 102 10.76 -8.36 -12.68
N GLY A 103 9.86 -8.28 -11.69
CA GLY A 103 10.08 -8.78 -10.32
C GLY A 103 10.82 -7.81 -9.41
N HIS A 104 11.16 -6.60 -9.87
CA HIS A 104 11.83 -5.63 -9.02
C HIS A 104 10.89 -5.04 -7.96
N ARG A 105 11.45 -4.58 -6.84
CA ARG A 105 10.75 -3.93 -5.72
C ARG A 105 11.56 -2.78 -5.16
N MET A 106 10.90 -1.76 -4.61
CA MET A 106 11.58 -0.57 -4.09
C MET A 106 12.62 -0.95 -3.04
N ALA A 107 13.79 -0.31 -3.13
CA ALA A 107 14.86 -0.48 -2.17
C ALA A 107 14.44 0.03 -0.79
N CYS A 108 15.16 -0.42 0.26
CA CYS A 108 14.94 0.05 1.61
C CYS A 108 15.14 1.59 1.67
N PRO A 109 14.15 2.36 2.16
CA PRO A 109 14.32 3.80 2.31
C PRO A 109 15.44 4.18 3.28
N PRO A 110 16.07 5.34 3.13
CA PRO A 110 17.05 5.83 4.10
C PRO A 110 16.45 5.90 5.51
N LYS A 111 17.20 5.42 6.52
CA LYS A 111 16.77 5.37 7.93
C LYS A 111 15.54 4.47 8.20
N CYS A 112 15.13 3.63 7.24
CA CYS A 112 14.08 2.65 7.47
C CYS A 112 14.62 1.43 8.21
N PRO A 113 14.01 1.03 9.35
CA PRO A 113 14.32 -0.22 10.01
C PRO A 113 14.15 -1.41 9.06
N LYS A 114 15.13 -2.32 9.04
CA LYS A 114 15.09 -3.49 8.14
C LYS A 114 13.83 -4.33 8.32
N VAL A 115 13.37 -4.50 9.56
CA VAL A 115 12.14 -5.24 9.88
C VAL A 115 10.93 -4.65 9.14
N LEU A 116 10.82 -3.32 9.09
CA LEU A 116 9.73 -2.65 8.40
C LEU A 116 9.84 -2.79 6.87
N HIS A 117 11.06 -2.73 6.32
CA HIS A 117 11.27 -3.01 4.89
C HIS A 117 10.95 -4.48 4.54
N ASP A 118 11.28 -5.43 5.41
CA ASP A 118 10.93 -6.83 5.23
C ASP A 118 9.39 -7.03 5.23
N ILE A 119 8.66 -6.28 6.05
CA ILE A 119 7.19 -6.22 6.01
C ILE A 119 6.71 -5.66 4.66
N MET A 120 7.28 -4.55 4.17
CA MET A 120 6.95 -4.00 2.85
C MET A 120 7.17 -5.05 1.74
N LEU A 121 8.28 -5.78 1.76
CA LEU A 121 8.58 -6.83 0.79
C LEU A 121 7.59 -8.01 0.85
N LYS A 122 7.07 -8.35 2.03
CA LYS A 122 5.97 -9.34 2.18
C LYS A 122 4.67 -8.82 1.57
N CYS A 123 4.35 -7.54 1.75
CA CYS A 123 3.19 -6.92 1.10
C CYS A 123 3.31 -6.92 -0.43
N TRP A 124 4.53 -6.82 -0.97
CA TRP A 124 4.78 -6.76 -2.40
C TRP A 124 5.10 -8.12 -3.05
N LYS A 125 4.69 -9.25 -2.46
CA LYS A 125 4.80 -10.55 -3.14
C LYS A 125 3.97 -10.56 -4.42
N GLU A 126 4.54 -11.16 -5.46
CA GLU A 126 3.90 -11.27 -6.78
C GLU A 126 2.57 -12.02 -6.68
N ASN A 127 2.61 -13.22 -6.09
CA ASN A 127 1.43 -14.00 -5.79
C ASN A 127 0.66 -13.36 -4.63
N GLU A 128 -0.62 -13.02 -4.88
CA GLU A 128 -1.49 -12.37 -3.90
C GLU A 128 -1.71 -13.22 -2.63
N SER A 129 -1.69 -14.55 -2.77
CA SER A 129 -1.88 -15.47 -1.65
C SER A 129 -0.71 -15.48 -0.66
N ASP A 130 0.49 -15.13 -1.13
CA ASP A 130 1.71 -15.10 -0.30
C ASP A 130 1.84 -13.81 0.52
N ARG A 131 0.99 -12.81 0.23
CA ARG A 131 0.96 -11.56 1.00
C ARG A 131 0.32 -11.82 2.37
N PRO A 132 0.71 -11.11 3.43
CA PRO A 132 0.12 -11.28 4.76
C PRO A 132 -1.36 -10.86 4.81
N THR A 133 -2.07 -11.17 5.89
CA THR A 133 -3.36 -10.56 6.20
C THR A 133 -3.16 -9.23 6.92
N PHE A 134 -4.16 -8.35 6.93
CA PHE A 134 -4.09 -7.13 7.75
C PHE A 134 -3.97 -7.44 9.24
N GLU A 135 -4.58 -8.54 9.71
CA GLU A 135 -4.39 -9.04 11.07
C GLU A 135 -2.92 -9.39 11.34
N THR A 136 -2.26 -10.17 10.46
CA THR A 136 -0.83 -10.48 10.61
C THR A 136 0.03 -9.21 10.57
N LEU A 137 -0.31 -8.24 9.73
CA LEU A 137 0.40 -6.96 9.66
C LEU A 137 0.25 -6.14 10.94
N GLN A 138 -0.95 -6.11 11.53
CA GLN A 138 -1.20 -5.46 12.80
C GLN A 138 -0.29 -6.04 13.89
N TRP A 139 -0.32 -7.37 14.07
CA TRP A 139 0.52 -8.05 15.06
C TRP A 139 2.02 -7.78 14.84
N GLN A 140 2.50 -7.82 13.59
CA GLN A 140 3.90 -7.55 13.27
C GLN A 140 4.32 -6.12 13.58
N LEU A 141 3.42 -5.15 13.41
CA LEU A 141 3.70 -3.74 13.69
C LEU A 141 3.62 -3.44 15.18
N GLU A 142 2.62 -3.99 15.90
CA GLU A 142 2.52 -3.87 17.35
C GLU A 142 3.76 -4.43 18.04
N ASP A 143 4.18 -5.66 17.70
CA ASP A 143 5.39 -6.29 18.23
C ASP A 143 6.65 -5.46 17.93
N PHE A 144 6.76 -4.90 16.73
CA PHE A 144 7.88 -4.04 16.36
C PHE A 144 7.96 -2.78 17.26
N PHE A 145 6.82 -2.15 17.57
CA PHE A 145 6.80 -0.94 18.39
C PHE A 145 6.94 -1.21 19.90
N ASP A 146 6.45 -2.35 20.39
CA ASP A 146 6.65 -2.78 21.78
C ASP A 146 8.14 -3.09 22.06
N LEU A 147 8.84 -3.69 21.09
CA LEU A 147 10.29 -3.93 21.15
C LEU A 147 11.12 -2.64 21.06
N ASP A 148 10.66 -1.64 20.28
CA ASP A 148 11.38 -0.37 20.17
C ASP A 148 11.16 0.51 21.41
N THR A 149 9.94 0.56 21.97
CA THR A 149 9.67 1.34 23.20
C THR A 149 10.46 0.83 24.40
N THR A 150 10.66 -0.49 24.54
CA THR A 150 11.52 -1.05 25.59
C THR A 150 13.01 -0.69 25.39
N ALA A 151 13.48 -0.56 24.16
CA ALA A 151 14.85 -0.13 23.86
C ALA A 151 15.08 1.38 24.10
N TYR A 152 14.07 2.23 23.87
CA TYR A 152 14.14 3.66 24.18
C TYR A 152 14.16 3.94 25.69
N ASP A 153 13.41 3.17 26.49
CA ASP A 153 13.36 3.35 27.95
C ASP A 153 14.71 3.01 28.62
N ASP A 154 15.44 2.02 28.09
CA ASP A 154 16.81 1.69 28.54
C ASP A 154 17.86 2.75 28.16
N SER A 155 17.66 3.46 27.04
CA SER A 155 18.56 4.54 26.61
C SER A 155 18.38 5.86 27.38
N SER A 156 17.30 5.96 28.18
CA SER A 156 16.94 7.14 28.97
C SER A 156 17.45 7.07 30.42
N GLN A 157 18.13 5.99 30.81
CA GLN A 157 18.64 5.75 32.16
C GLN A 157 20.16 5.98 32.34
N TYR A 158 20.84 6.60 31.38
CA TYR A 158 22.28 6.94 31.50
C TYR A 158 22.58 8.42 31.25
#